data_AF-A0A843K9D5-F1
#
_entry.id   AF-A0A843K9D5-F1
#
_cell.length_a   1.000
_cell.length_b   1.000
_cell.length_c   1.000
_cell.angle_alpha   90.00
_cell.angle_beta   90.00
_cell.angle_gamma   90.00
#
_symmetry.space_group_name_H-M   'P 1'
#
loop_
_entity.id
_entity.type
_entity.pdbx_description
1 polymer ?
#
loop_
_entity_poly.entity_id
_entity_poly.type
_entity_poly.pdbx_seq_one_letter_code
_entity_poly.pdbx_strand_id
1 'polypeptide(L)' 'MDIEDTLLMIPGPVKVAPRVLRAMSKPMISHRSGEFGAIYSECAELLKEFFQTKNQIAIMTGSGTLGMDAAVA' A
#
# COMPACT_ATOMS: atom_id res chain seq x y z
N MET A 1 24.24 -12.25 1.05
CA MET A 1 23.12 -11.54 1.70
C MET A 1 21.97 -12.50 1.71
N ASP A 2 21.41 -12.80 2.87
CA ASP A 2 20.20 -13.61 2.97
C ASP A 2 19.02 -12.76 2.48
N ILE A 3 18.41 -13.14 1.36
CA ILE A 3 17.36 -12.33 0.73
C ILE A 3 16.06 -12.36 1.57
N GLU A 4 15.85 -13.39 2.38
CA GLU A 4 14.58 -13.62 3.09
C GLU A 4 14.64 -13.11 4.53
N ASP A 5 15.77 -13.28 5.21
CA ASP A 5 15.87 -13.05 6.66
C ASP A 5 16.81 -11.93 7.10
N THR A 6 17.33 -11.13 6.17
CA THR A 6 18.14 -9.95 6.53
C THR A 6 17.34 -8.97 7.40
N LEU A 7 17.83 -8.73 8.62
CA LEU A 7 17.32 -7.68 9.51
C LEU A 7 17.87 -6.32 9.08
N LEU A 8 17.00 -5.46 8.54
CA LEU A 8 17.32 -4.10 8.15
C LEU A 8 17.24 -3.17 9.38
N MET A 9 18.38 -2.63 9.81
CA MET A 9 18.47 -1.62 10.88
C MET A 9 18.80 -0.22 10.34
N ILE A 10 18.16 0.15 9.24
CA ILE A 10 18.23 1.48 8.60
C ILE A 10 16.87 2.18 8.71
N PRO A 11 16.75 3.51 8.54
CA PRO A 11 15.46 4.21 8.68
C PRO A 11 14.40 3.85 7.62
N GLY A 12 14.78 3.08 6.60
CA GLY A 12 13.87 2.56 5.59
C GLY A 12 14.64 2.10 4.35
N PRO A 13 14.15 1.07 3.61
CA PRO A 13 12.99 0.24 3.92
C PRO A 13 13.23 -0.72 5.11
N VAL A 14 12.17 -1.42 5.53
CA VAL A 14 12.20 -2.43 6.61
C VAL A 14 11.71 -3.78 6.09
N LYS A 15 11.94 -4.87 6.84
CA LYS A 15 11.44 -6.21 6.50
C LYS A 15 9.91 -6.20 6.43
N VAL A 16 9.36 -6.69 5.32
CA VAL A 16 7.92 -6.81 5.11
C VAL A 16 7.41 -8.09 5.79
N ALA A 17 6.28 -8.02 6.49
CA ALA A 17 5.69 -9.18 7.16
C ALA A 17 5.37 -10.31 6.14
N PRO A 18 5.64 -11.60 6.44
CA PRO A 18 5.44 -12.70 5.50
C PRO A 18 4.03 -12.79 4.91
N ARG A 19 2.99 -12.41 5.66
CA ARG A 19 1.60 -12.38 5.15
C ARG A 19 1.41 -11.39 4.00
N VAL A 20 2.13 -10.27 4.00
CA VAL A 20 2.03 -9.22 2.98
C VAL A 20 2.77 -9.66 1.72
N LEU A 21 3.96 -10.25 1.87
CA LEU A 21 4.70 -10.85 0.74
C LEU A 21 3.87 -11.92 0.02
N ARG A 22 3.19 -12.80 0.77
CA ARG A 22 2.26 -13.80 0.21
C ARG A 22 1.04 -13.19 -0.49
N ALA A 23 0.57 -12.03 -0.04
CA ALA A 23 -0.51 -11.33 -0.71
C ALA A 23 -0.03 -10.70 -2.03
N MET A 24 1.18 -10.14 -2.04
CA MET A 24 1.80 -9.55 -3.24
C MET A 24 2.21 -10.60 -4.28
N SER A 25 2.41 -11.86 -3.90
CA SER A 25 2.73 -12.96 -4.83
C SER A 25 1.51 -13.55 -5.54
N LYS A 26 0.30 -13.05 -5.28
CA LYS A 26 -0.92 -13.53 -5.95
C LYS A 26 -0.91 -13.14 -7.45
N PRO A 27 -1.54 -13.95 -8.33
CA PRO A 27 -1.70 -13.58 -9.73
C PRO A 27 -2.41 -12.23 -9.88
N MET A 28 -2.04 -11.48 -10.92
CA MET A 28 -2.71 -10.21 -11.23
C MET A 28 -4.19 -10.44 -11.57
N ILE A 29 -5.03 -9.50 -11.10
CA ILE A 29 -6.45 -9.44 -11.44
C ILE A 29 -6.72 -8.23 -12.35
N SER A 30 -7.84 -8.25 -13.06
CA SER A 30 -8.25 -7.11 -13.91
C SER A 30 -8.53 -5.87 -13.07
N HIS A 31 -7.99 -4.72 -13.46
CA HIS A 31 -8.24 -3.41 -12.83
C HIS A 31 -9.70 -2.93 -12.95
N ARG A 32 -10.53 -3.62 -13.74
CA ARG A 32 -11.96 -3.35 -13.88
C ARG A 32 -12.84 -4.44 -13.26
N SER A 33 -12.25 -5.43 -12.58
CA SER A 33 -13.04 -6.47 -11.93
C SER A 33 -13.74 -5.94 -10.68
N GLY A 34 -14.86 -6.57 -10.32
CA GLY A 34 -15.54 -6.30 -9.05
C GLY A 34 -14.65 -6.64 -7.83
N GLU A 35 -13.77 -7.64 -7.97
CA GLU A 35 -12.79 -8.01 -6.93
C GLU A 35 -11.79 -6.88 -6.66
N PHE A 36 -11.23 -6.27 -7.71
CA PHE A 36 -10.34 -5.12 -7.54
C PHE A 36 -11.08 -3.93 -6.91
N GLY A 37 -12.32 -3.67 -7.37
CA GLY A 37 -13.15 -2.61 -6.80
C GLY A 37 -13.40 -2.80 -5.29
N ALA A 38 -13.70 -4.02 -4.86
CA ALA A 38 -13.89 -4.34 -3.45
C ALA A 38 -12.62 -4.10 -2.62
N ILE A 39 -11.46 -4.55 -3.10
CA ILE A 39 -10.17 -4.33 -2.44
C ILE A 39 -9.86 -2.83 -2.33
N TYR A 40 -10.10 -2.06 -3.39
CA TYR A 40 -9.84 -0.63 -3.40
C TYR A 40 -10.73 0.11 -2.38
N SER A 41 -12.03 -0.22 -2.35
CA SER A 41 -12.98 0.36 -1.39
C SER A 41 -12.62 0.03 0.06
N GLU A 42 -12.25 -1.22 0.34
CA GLU A 42 -11.79 -1.63 1.68
C GLU A 42 -10.54 -0.85 2.12
N CYS A 43 -9.53 -0.74 1.24
CA CYS A 43 -8.34 0.06 1.50
C CYS A 43 -8.67 1.53 1.81
N ALA A 44 -9.61 2.13 1.06
CA ALA A 44 -10.00 3.51 1.28
C ALA A 44 -10.67 3.72 2.65
N GLU A 45 -11.55 2.81 3.09
CA GLU A 45 -12.19 2.90 4.41
C GLU A 45 -11.19 2.66 5.56
N LEU A 46 -10.30 1.68 5.43
CA LEU A 46 -9.24 1.45 6.41
C LEU A 46 -8.30 2.67 6.55
N LEU A 47 -8.01 3.36 5.44
CA LEU A 47 -7.21 4.59 5.46
C LEU A 47 -7.96 5.75 6.12
N LYS A 48 -9.28 5.88 5.93
CA LYS A 48 -10.08 6.87 6.66
C LYS A 48 -10.01 6.66 8.17
N GLU A 49 -10.13 5.41 8.61
CA GLU A 49 -9.97 5.05 10.02
C GLU A 49 -8.55 5.37 10.51
N PHE A 50 -7.52 4.96 9.77
CA PHE A 50 -6.12 5.22 10.14
C PHE A 50 -5.81 6.71 10.28
N PHE A 51 -6.26 7.54 9.33
CA PHE A 51 -6.06 8.98 9.35
C PHE A 51 -7.10 9.74 10.20
N GLN A 52 -8.08 9.04 10.79
CA GLN A 52 -9.16 9.63 11.59
C GLN A 52 -9.90 10.76 10.84
N THR A 53 -10.23 10.52 9.56
CA THR A 53 -10.84 11.52 8.68
C THR A 53 -12.19 11.06 8.13
N LYS A 54 -13.07 12.04 7.87
CA LYS A 54 -14.35 11.84 7.17
C LYS A 54 -14.25 12.21 5.69
N ASN A 55 -13.11 12.74 5.24
CA ASN A 55 -12.91 13.18 3.87
C ASN A 55 -12.67 11.99 2.92
N GLN A 56 -12.74 12.27 1.62
CA GLN A 56 -12.37 11.28 0.60
C GLN A 56 -10.87 10.96 0.67
N ILE A 57 -10.53 9.68 0.46
CA ILE A 57 -9.14 9.22 0.38
C ILE A 57 -8.76 9.08 -1.10
N ALA A 58 -7.63 9.68 -1.48
CA ALA A 58 -6.99 9.46 -2.76
C ALA A 58 -5.86 8.43 -2.58
N ILE A 59 -6.01 7.24 -3.19
CA ILE A 59 -4.96 6.22 -3.23
C ILE A 59 -4.12 6.45 -4.49
N MET A 60 -2.82 6.69 -4.31
CA MET A 60 -1.89 6.99 -5.39
C MET A 60 -0.91 5.84 -5.60
N THR A 61 -0.55 5.57 -6.86
CA THR A 61 0.41 4.51 -7.22
C THR A 61 1.82 5.08 -7.32
N GLY A 62 2.50 5.19 -6.19
CA GLY A 62 3.89 5.67 -6.12
C GLY A 62 4.46 5.60 -4.70
N SER A 63 5.67 6.10 -4.53
CA SER A 63 6.28 6.26 -3.21
C SER A 63 5.70 7.48 -2.46
N GLY A 64 6.13 7.70 -1.22
CA GLY A 64 5.74 8.90 -0.46
C GLY A 64 6.10 10.21 -1.17
N THR A 65 7.15 10.23 -1.99
CA THR A 65 7.56 11.41 -2.78
C THR A 65 6.46 11.86 -3.75
N LEU A 66 5.76 10.91 -4.40
CA LEU A 66 4.63 11.23 -5.29
C LEU A 66 3.53 11.99 -4.55
N GLY A 67 3.26 11.60 -3.30
CA GLY A 67 2.25 12.26 -2.48
C GLY A 67 2.64 13.68 -2.09
N MET A 68 3.93 13.93 -1.85
CA MET A 68 4.44 15.28 -1.61
C MET A 68 4.28 16.15 -2.86
N ASP A 69 4.72 15.68 -4.02
CA ASP A 69 4.61 16.41 -5.28
C ASP A 69 3.15 16.72 -5.62
N ALA A 70 2.26 15.74 -5.50
CA ALA A 70 0.83 15.92 -5.76
C ALA A 70 0.13 16.92 -4.83
N ALA A 71 0.68 17.16 -3.63
CA ALA A 71 0.10 18.09 -2.67
C ALA A 71 0.52 19.56 -2.89
N VAL A 72 1.66 19.79 -3.55
CA VAL A 72 2.27 21.12 -3.69
C VAL A 72 2.32 21.65 -5.11
N ALA A 73 2.25 20.78 -6.13
CA ALA A 73 2.32 21.15 -7.54
C ALA A 73 1.01 21.71 -8.10
#